data_AF-A0AAW7ZBX9-F1
#
_entry.id   AF-A0AAW7ZBX9-F1
#
_cell.length_a   1.000
_cell.length_b   1.000
_cell.length_c   1.000
_cell.angle_alpha   90.00
_cell.angle_beta   90.00
_cell.angle_gamma   90.00
#
_symmetry.space_group_name_H-M   'P 1'
#
loop_
_entity.id
_entity.type
_entity.pdbx_description
1 polymer ?
#
loop_
_entity_poly.entity_id
_entity_poly.type
_entity_poly.pdbx_seq_one_letter_code
_entity_poly.pdbx_strand_id
1 'polypeptide(L)'
;MNKLYLLTLSIIMLMATPVTALAHGVNITFESTSAIYIKAAYDTGEPFSEGQVTIFAPDNPSVPWATGKADENGHYYFTPDPSKPGTWDVQVRSAGHGGMVHIPVGTTQADIGGAGYTATQIVLMGACAIWGFVGTALFFSRRKS
;
A
#
# COMPACT_ATOMS: atom_id res chain seq x y z
N MET A 1 -52.26 -3.91 64.24
CA MET A 1 -51.38 -3.53 63.11
C MET A 1 -52.24 -3.41 61.86
N ASN A 2 -52.28 -2.25 61.19
CA ASN A 2 -53.15 -2.07 60.02
C ASN A 2 -52.65 -2.97 58.89
N LYS A 3 -53.55 -3.79 58.32
CA LYS A 3 -53.26 -4.71 57.20
C LYS A 3 -52.59 -4.01 56.01
N LEU A 4 -52.81 -2.69 55.86
CA LEU A 4 -52.17 -1.84 54.86
C LEU A 4 -50.64 -1.71 55.03
N TYR A 5 -50.12 -1.66 56.25
CA TYR A 5 -48.67 -1.61 56.50
C TYR A 5 -48.00 -2.96 56.19
N LEU A 6 -48.68 -4.06 56.48
CA LEU A 6 -48.18 -5.40 56.14
C LEU A 6 -48.19 -5.63 54.63
N LEU A 7 -49.23 -5.16 53.92
CA LEU A 7 -49.30 -5.23 52.46
C LEU A 7 -48.18 -4.40 51.80
N THR A 8 -47.97 -3.17 52.27
CA THR A 8 -46.93 -2.28 51.73
C THR A 8 -45.52 -2.83 51.98
N LEU A 9 -45.25 -3.34 53.19
CA LEU A 9 -43.97 -3.99 53.51
C LEU A 9 -43.72 -5.23 52.63
N SER A 10 -44.76 -6.02 52.37
CA SER A 10 -44.66 -7.22 51.52
C SER A 10 -44.35 -6.85 50.06
N ILE A 11 -44.95 -5.78 49.53
CA ILE A 11 -44.69 -5.29 48.17
C ILE A 11 -43.24 -4.77 48.04
N ILE A 12 -42.77 -4.02 49.04
CA ILE A 12 -41.39 -3.51 49.07
C ILE A 12 -40.38 -4.66 49.07
N MET A 13 -40.64 -5.71 49.86
CA MET A 13 -39.77 -6.88 49.92
C MET A 13 -39.71 -7.64 48.59
N LEU A 14 -40.81 -7.65 47.82
CA LEU A 14 -40.88 -8.30 46.51
C LEU A 14 -40.10 -7.54 45.42
N MET A 15 -40.10 -6.21 45.48
CA MET A 15 -39.36 -5.34 44.56
C MET A 15 -37.86 -5.26 44.86
N ALA A 16 -37.41 -5.71 46.03
CA ALA A 16 -36.01 -5.70 46.44
C ALA A 16 -35.18 -6.90 45.94
N THR A 17 -35.74 -7.77 45.09
CA THR A 17 -35.01 -8.91 44.55
C THR A 17 -34.05 -8.47 43.43
N PRO A 18 -32.74 -8.76 43.53
CA PRO A 18 -31.79 -8.37 42.50
C PRO A 18 -32.05 -9.17 41.22
N VAL A 19 -32.42 -8.48 40.14
CA VAL A 19 -32.55 -9.09 38.81
C VAL A 19 -31.17 -9.13 38.15
N THR A 20 -30.78 -10.29 37.63
CA THR A 20 -29.55 -10.42 36.83
C THR A 20 -29.75 -9.72 35.49
N ALA A 21 -29.13 -8.55 35.30
CA ALA A 21 -29.09 -7.89 34.00
C ALA A 21 -28.00 -8.54 33.12
N LEU A 22 -28.39 -9.16 32.01
CA LEU A 22 -27.47 -9.64 30.97
C LEU A 22 -27.01 -8.47 30.10
N ALA A 23 -26.20 -7.58 30.69
CA ALA A 23 -25.48 -6.58 29.90
C ALA A 23 -24.39 -7.31 29.09
N HIS A 24 -24.44 -7.22 27.77
CA HIS A 24 -23.40 -7.78 26.92
C HIS A 24 -22.12 -6.94 27.06
N GLY A 25 -21.00 -7.61 27.35
CA GLY A 25 -19.67 -7.01 27.27
C GLY A 25 -19.13 -7.11 25.84
N VAL A 26 -18.32 -6.13 25.42
CA VAL A 26 -17.54 -6.20 24.18
C VAL A 26 -16.09 -6.48 24.54
N ASN A 27 -15.49 -7.48 23.89
CA ASN A 27 -14.04 -7.73 23.96
C ASN A 27 -13.37 -7.10 22.73
N ILE A 28 -12.42 -6.19 22.96
CA ILE A 28 -11.69 -5.50 21.91
C ILE A 28 -10.21 -5.90 22.04
N THR A 29 -9.64 -6.40 20.95
CA THR A 29 -8.19 -6.66 20.81
C THR A 29 -7.66 -5.84 19.63
N PHE A 30 -6.38 -5.50 19.66
CA PHE A 30 -5.74 -4.75 18.57
C PHE A 30 -4.31 -5.26 18.38
N GLU A 31 -3.82 -5.14 17.14
CA GLU A 31 -2.42 -5.39 16.77
C GLU A 31 -1.92 -4.22 15.92
N SER A 32 -0.68 -3.80 16.14
CA SER A 32 -0.03 -2.76 15.33
C SER A 32 0.79 -3.40 14.22
N THR A 33 0.54 -3.01 12.97
CA THR A 33 1.28 -3.47 11.79
C THR A 33 1.74 -2.28 10.96
N SER A 34 2.81 -2.47 10.18
CA SER A 34 3.29 -1.46 9.25
C SER A 34 2.51 -1.55 7.94
N ALA A 35 1.89 -0.45 7.53
CA ALA A 35 1.23 -0.34 6.24
C ALA A 35 2.06 0.49 5.27
N ILE A 36 1.96 0.17 3.99
CA ILE A 36 2.46 0.98 2.89
C ILE A 36 1.35 1.95 2.49
N TYR A 37 1.72 3.22 2.40
CA TYR A 37 0.87 4.31 1.94
C TYR A 37 1.24 4.69 0.51
N ILE A 38 0.24 4.64 -0.37
CA ILE A 38 0.34 5.05 -1.77
C ILE A 38 -0.41 6.37 -1.94
N LYS A 39 0.28 7.35 -2.50
CA LYS A 39 -0.31 8.60 -2.97
C LYS A 39 -0.18 8.67 -4.49
N ALA A 40 -1.31 8.62 -5.17
CA ALA A 40 -1.39 8.77 -6.62
C ALA A 40 -1.94 10.16 -6.97
N ALA A 41 -1.24 10.86 -7.85
CA ALA A 41 -1.61 12.18 -8.35
C ALA A 41 -1.19 12.30 -9.82
N TYR A 42 -1.88 13.16 -10.57
CA TYR A 42 -1.43 13.58 -11.89
C TYR A 42 -0.20 14.50 -11.78
N ASP A 43 0.53 14.69 -12.87
CA ASP A 43 1.70 15.61 -12.91
C ASP A 43 1.32 17.07 -12.61
N THR A 44 0.03 17.41 -12.76
CA THR A 44 -0.54 18.71 -12.37
C THR A 44 -0.72 18.85 -10.86
N GLY A 45 -0.54 17.77 -10.09
CA GLY A 45 -0.78 17.70 -8.64
C GLY A 45 -2.21 17.33 -8.25
N GLU A 46 -3.14 17.21 -9.21
CA GLU A 46 -4.51 16.80 -8.94
C GLU A 46 -4.56 15.34 -8.43
N PRO A 47 -5.40 15.02 -7.41
CA PRO A 47 -5.58 13.65 -6.95
C PRO A 47 -5.94 12.66 -8.06
N PHE A 48 -5.29 11.51 -8.07
CA PHE A 48 -5.65 10.40 -8.96
C PHE A 48 -6.77 9.57 -8.34
N SER A 49 -7.93 10.21 -8.17
CA SER A 49 -9.11 9.67 -7.51
C SER A 49 -9.66 8.42 -8.21
N GLU A 50 -10.17 7.46 -7.43
CA GLU A 50 -10.83 6.23 -7.92
C GLU A 50 -9.97 5.36 -8.85
N GLY A 51 -8.64 5.59 -8.86
CA GLY A 51 -7.69 4.80 -9.64
C GLY A 51 -7.70 3.34 -9.21
N GLN A 52 -7.77 2.41 -10.18
CA GLN A 52 -7.65 0.99 -9.92
C GLN A 52 -6.23 0.68 -9.43
N VAL A 53 -6.12 0.16 -8.22
CA VAL A 53 -4.87 -0.30 -7.63
C VAL A 53 -4.76 -1.82 -7.81
N THR A 54 -3.59 -2.27 -8.26
CA THR A 54 -3.25 -3.69 -8.42
C THR A 54 -1.88 -3.91 -7.81
N ILE A 55 -1.79 -4.82 -6.85
CA ILE A 55 -0.58 -5.13 -6.08
C ILE A 55 -0.10 -6.52 -6.48
N PHE A 56 1.20 -6.64 -6.75
CA PHE A 56 1.86 -7.90 -7.06
C PHE A 56 2.91 -8.19 -6.00
N ALA A 57 2.91 -9.43 -5.51
CA ALA A 57 3.85 -9.88 -4.50
C ALA A 57 5.20 -10.28 -5.14
N PRO A 58 6.33 -10.19 -4.40
CA PRO A 58 7.66 -10.47 -4.95
C PRO A 58 7.82 -11.88 -5.52
N ASP A 59 7.09 -12.86 -4.98
CA ASP A 59 7.20 -14.27 -5.36
C ASP A 59 6.43 -14.62 -6.64
N ASN A 60 5.46 -13.80 -7.03
CA ASN A 60 4.69 -14.00 -8.27
C ASN A 60 4.23 -12.65 -8.86
N PRO A 61 5.12 -11.91 -9.54
CA PRO A 61 4.82 -10.58 -10.07
C PRO A 61 3.86 -10.59 -11.27
N SER A 62 3.52 -11.78 -11.81
CA SER A 62 2.61 -11.90 -12.97
C SER A 62 1.14 -12.05 -12.59
N VAL A 63 0.84 -12.31 -11.31
CA VAL A 63 -0.53 -12.52 -10.81
C VAL A 63 -0.81 -11.50 -9.71
N PRO A 64 -1.91 -10.73 -9.81
CA PRO A 64 -2.30 -9.81 -8.74
C PRO A 64 -2.45 -10.56 -7.41
N TRP A 65 -1.72 -10.10 -6.40
CA TRP A 65 -1.89 -10.54 -5.03
C TRP A 65 -3.12 -9.88 -4.39
N ALA A 66 -3.33 -8.60 -4.66
CA ALA A 66 -4.52 -7.86 -4.26
C ALA A 66 -4.89 -6.80 -5.28
N THR A 67 -6.16 -6.39 -5.24
CA THR A 67 -6.69 -5.27 -6.02
C THR A 67 -7.55 -4.39 -5.14
N GLY A 68 -7.65 -3.11 -5.51
CA GLY A 68 -8.46 -2.13 -4.79
C GLY A 68 -8.66 -0.86 -5.60
N LYS A 69 -9.20 0.16 -4.95
CA LYS A 69 -9.35 1.49 -5.55
C LYS A 69 -8.78 2.53 -4.60
N ALA A 70 -8.07 3.51 -5.18
CA ALA A 70 -7.68 4.70 -4.44
C ALA A 70 -8.91 5.51 -4.03
N ASP A 71 -8.83 6.20 -2.89
CA ASP A 71 -9.89 7.08 -2.40
C ASP A 71 -10.00 8.38 -3.22
N GLU A 72 -10.91 9.27 -2.82
CA GLU A 72 -11.16 10.55 -3.48
C GLU A 72 -9.93 11.47 -3.52
N ASN A 73 -8.97 11.27 -2.61
CA ASN A 73 -7.72 12.02 -2.54
C ASN A 73 -6.57 11.29 -3.27
N GLY A 74 -6.85 10.20 -3.99
CA GLY A 74 -5.87 9.39 -4.69
C GLY A 74 -4.99 8.56 -3.74
N HIS A 75 -5.46 8.30 -2.52
CA HIS A 75 -4.73 7.54 -1.52
C HIS A 75 -5.13 6.07 -1.49
N TYR A 76 -4.18 5.19 -1.21
CA TYR A 76 -4.43 3.79 -0.94
C TYR A 76 -3.47 3.24 0.11
N TYR A 77 -3.93 2.31 0.93
CA TYR A 77 -3.12 1.67 1.95
C TYR A 77 -3.19 0.16 1.79
N PHE A 78 -2.05 -0.51 1.97
CA PHE A 78 -2.03 -1.96 2.11
C PHE A 78 -0.95 -2.38 3.08
N THR A 79 -1.17 -3.52 3.73
CA THR A 79 -0.17 -4.16 4.59
C THR A 79 0.43 -5.32 3.82
N PRO A 80 1.73 -5.26 3.44
CA PRO A 80 2.39 -6.36 2.77
C PRO A 80 2.48 -7.57 3.71
N ASP A 81 2.41 -8.78 3.15
CA ASP A 81 2.60 -10.02 3.90
C ASP A 81 4.06 -10.11 4.41
N PRO A 82 4.30 -10.13 5.74
CA PRO A 82 5.65 -10.20 6.30
C PRO A 82 6.43 -11.46 5.92
N SER A 83 5.75 -12.53 5.50
CA SER A 83 6.38 -13.78 5.03
C SER A 83 6.94 -13.67 3.61
N LYS A 84 6.65 -12.57 2.90
CA LYS A 84 7.06 -12.31 1.51
C LYS A 84 7.96 -11.06 1.43
N PRO A 85 9.19 -11.11 1.98
CA PRO A 85 10.15 -10.01 1.81
C PRO A 85 10.58 -9.90 0.34
N GLY A 86 10.92 -8.70 -0.09
CA GLY A 86 11.33 -8.40 -1.46
C GLY A 86 10.63 -7.18 -2.03
N THR A 87 10.73 -7.02 -3.35
CA THR A 87 10.15 -5.87 -4.06
C THR A 87 8.71 -6.17 -4.45
N TRP A 88 7.79 -5.38 -3.91
CA TRP A 88 6.37 -5.40 -4.25
C TRP A 88 6.09 -4.40 -5.37
N ASP A 89 5.33 -4.82 -6.38
CA ASP A 89 4.94 -3.94 -7.47
C ASP A 89 3.52 -3.45 -7.27
N VAL A 90 3.32 -2.14 -7.33
CA VAL A 90 2.00 -1.53 -7.18
C VAL A 90 1.70 -0.71 -8.42
N GLN A 91 0.68 -1.11 -9.17
CA GLN A 91 0.15 -0.39 -10.31
C GLN A 91 -1.08 0.40 -9.90
N VAL A 92 -1.17 1.66 -10.31
CA VAL A 92 -2.38 2.49 -10.19
C VAL A 92 -2.79 2.95 -11.59
N ARG A 93 -4.03 2.69 -12.01
CA ARG A 93 -4.48 2.96 -13.39
C ARG A 93 -5.93 3.44 -13.46
N SER A 94 -6.21 4.36 -14.38
CA SER A 94 -7.55 4.80 -14.75
C SER A 94 -7.57 5.36 -16.17
N ALA A 95 -8.59 5.04 -16.97
CA ALA A 95 -8.86 5.64 -18.28
C ALA A 95 -7.61 5.89 -19.17
N GLY A 96 -6.70 4.91 -19.25
CA GLY A 96 -5.49 4.97 -20.08
C GLY A 96 -4.27 5.63 -19.41
N HIS A 97 -4.44 6.34 -18.30
CA HIS A 97 -3.36 6.88 -17.47
C HIS A 97 -3.02 5.92 -16.33
N GLY A 98 -1.77 5.91 -15.90
CA GLY A 98 -1.35 5.12 -14.75
C GLY A 98 0.16 5.07 -14.59
N GLY A 99 0.57 4.49 -13.47
CA GLY A 99 1.97 4.29 -13.12
C GLY A 99 2.16 2.98 -12.36
N MET A 100 3.42 2.58 -12.23
CA MET A 100 3.82 1.46 -11.39
C MET A 100 4.97 1.91 -10.50
N VAL A 101 4.95 1.49 -9.24
CA VAL A 101 6.01 1.72 -8.26
C VAL A 101 6.51 0.39 -7.71
N HIS A 102 7.80 0.34 -7.40
CA HIS A 102 8.49 -0.82 -6.88
C HIS A 102 8.88 -0.54 -5.42
N ILE A 103 8.34 -1.31 -4.48
CA ILE A 103 8.42 -1.01 -3.05
C ILE A 103 9.19 -2.14 -2.37
N PRO A 104 10.45 -1.91 -1.94
CA PRO A 104 11.18 -2.92 -1.19
C PRO A 104 10.60 -3.04 0.23
N VAL A 105 10.26 -4.27 0.61
CA VAL A 105 9.74 -4.62 1.93
C VAL A 105 10.67 -5.63 2.57
N GLY A 106 11.11 -5.36 3.79
CA GLY A 106 11.99 -6.26 4.55
C GLY A 106 13.46 -6.25 4.12
N THR A 107 13.83 -5.43 3.13
CA THR A 107 15.23 -5.13 2.80
C THR A 107 15.61 -3.77 3.37
N THR A 108 16.80 -3.66 3.97
CA THR A 108 17.31 -2.39 4.51
C THR A 108 17.34 -1.35 3.39
N GLN A 109 16.80 -0.15 3.67
CA GLN A 109 16.56 0.97 2.75
C GLN A 109 17.83 1.60 2.11
N ALA A 110 18.93 0.85 2.01
CA ALA A 110 20.18 1.27 1.40
C ALA A 110 20.21 1.13 -0.14
N ASP A 111 19.21 0.48 -0.76
CA ASP A 111 19.21 0.18 -2.21
C ASP A 111 18.13 0.88 -3.03
N ILE A 112 17.30 1.75 -2.44
CA ILE A 112 16.47 2.67 -3.25
C ILE A 112 17.36 3.84 -3.68
N GLY A 113 18.23 3.57 -4.65
CA GLY A 113 18.80 4.62 -5.46
C GLY A 113 17.66 5.44 -6.04
N GLY A 114 17.64 6.74 -5.76
CA GLY A 114 16.77 7.67 -6.48
C GLY A 114 16.91 7.42 -7.99
N ALA A 115 15.85 7.71 -8.75
CA ALA A 115 15.76 7.50 -10.19
C ALA A 115 16.78 8.34 -11.01
N GLY A 116 18.06 8.25 -10.69
CA GLY A 116 19.18 8.94 -11.28
C GLY A 116 20.32 7.94 -11.48
N TYR A 117 20.89 7.96 -12.67
CA TYR A 117 22.05 7.15 -12.98
C TYR A 117 23.26 7.59 -12.14
N THR A 118 24.03 6.62 -11.65
CA THR A 118 25.32 6.92 -11.02
C THR A 118 26.26 7.59 -12.02
N ALA A 119 27.21 8.41 -11.54
CA ALA A 119 28.19 9.06 -12.40
C ALA A 119 28.92 8.06 -13.32
N THR A 120 29.24 6.88 -12.80
CA THR A 120 29.87 5.79 -13.55
C THR A 120 28.98 5.24 -14.66
N GLN A 121 27.68 5.06 -14.41
CA GLN A 121 26.71 4.66 -15.43
C GLN A 121 26.58 5.72 -16.53
N ILE A 122 26.51 7.00 -16.17
CA ILE A 122 26.45 8.11 -17.13
C ILE A 122 27.68 8.11 -18.03
N VAL A 123 28.87 7.95 -17.44
CA VAL A 123 30.13 7.86 -18.19
C VAL A 123 30.14 6.66 -19.14
N LEU A 124 29.70 5.49 -18.67
CA LEU A 124 29.64 4.28 -19.50
C LEU A 124 28.69 4.44 -20.68
N MET A 125 27.49 5.01 -20.44
CA MET A 125 26.52 5.29 -21.50
C MET A 125 27.10 6.26 -22.54
N GLY A 126 27.77 7.33 -22.09
CA GLY A 126 28.45 8.28 -22.97
C GLY A 126 29.54 7.63 -23.83
N ALA A 127 30.37 6.77 -23.23
CA ALA A 127 31.42 6.05 -23.94
C ALA A 127 30.85 5.12 -25.03
N CYS A 128 29.78 4.38 -24.73
CA CYS A 128 29.10 3.53 -25.71
C CYS A 128 28.51 4.33 -26.88
N ALA A 129 27.88 5.48 -26.59
CA ALA A 129 27.32 6.35 -27.63
C ALA A 129 28.41 6.90 -28.56
N ILE A 130 29.50 7.43 -28.00
CA ILE A 130 30.65 7.93 -28.76
C ILE A 130 31.24 6.81 -29.63
N TRP A 131 31.43 5.62 -29.07
CA TRP A 131 31.94 4.48 -29.83
C TRP A 131 31.02 4.08 -30.99
N GLY A 132 29.70 4.11 -30.78
CA GLY A 132 28.72 3.86 -31.84
C GLY A 132 28.84 4.84 -33.00
N PHE A 133 28.99 6.14 -32.72
CA PHE A 133 29.20 7.16 -33.75
C PHE A 133 30.53 6.97 -34.49
N VAL A 134 31.61 6.71 -33.76
CA VAL A 134 32.94 6.46 -34.36
C VAL A 134 32.91 5.23 -35.24
N GLY A 135 32.36 4.11 -34.75
CA GLY A 135 32.24 2.87 -35.52
C GLY A 135 31.42 3.04 -36.79
N THR A 136 30.31 3.77 -36.71
CA THR A 136 29.48 4.10 -37.88
C THR A 136 30.25 4.95 -38.89
N ALA A 137 30.96 5.99 -38.44
CA ALA A 137 31.77 6.85 -39.31
C ALA A 137 32.90 6.06 -40.01
N LEU A 138 33.57 5.16 -39.29
CA LEU A 138 34.62 4.29 -39.85
C LEU A 138 34.05 3.28 -40.85
N PHE A 139 32.88 2.71 -40.58
CA PHE A 139 32.20 1.78 -41.49
C PHE A 139 31.94 2.43 -42.86
N PHE A 140 31.44 3.67 -42.88
CA PHE A 140 31.22 4.40 -44.13
C PHE A 140 32.48 5.01 -44.74
N SER A 141 33.53 5.24 -43.94
CA SER A 141 34.83 5.74 -44.44
C SER A 141 35.66 4.65 -45.12
N ARG A 142 35.28 3.38 -44.99
CA ARG A 142 35.94 2.26 -45.67
C ARG A 142 35.64 2.33 -47.17
N ARG A 143 36.61 2.78 -47.95
CA ARG A 143 36.53 2.77 -49.43
C ARG A 143 36.32 1.35 -49.93
N LYS A 144 35.41 1.17 -50.90
CA LYS A 144 35.28 -0.07 -51.66
C LYS A 144 36.62 -0.31 -52.39
N SER A 145 37.30 -1.39 -52.03
CA SER A 145 38.33 -1.99 -52.89
C SER A 145 37.66 -2.73 -54.03
#